data_AF-A0A7J3QXT6-F1
#
_entry.id   AF-A0A7J3QXT6-F1
#
_cell.length_a   1.000
_cell.length_b   1.000
_cell.length_c   1.000
_cell.angle_alpha   90.00
_cell.angle_beta   90.00
_cell.angle_gamma   90.00
#
_symmetry.space_group_name_H-M   'P 1'
#
loop_
_entity.id
_entity.type
_entity.pdbx_description
1 polymer ?
#
loop_
_entity_poly.entity_id
_entity_poly.type
_entity_poly.pdbx_seq_one_letter_code
_entity_poly.pdbx_strand_id
1 'polypeptide(L)'
;MALQTITRKLVKKENEIFNKYGLVFLPEAVAEMFDPYSIAPNPPKTYWLVKNVVVRLYPDARMEIEKVERSEYISKTQAEVLTQNGTPYIPVSFVNLYDTKLEADLNRKPITEMPEKLVIEGAIIPYGANLLETLILAVIDKITKIKPGASETDIINALTIPPPTGTGWLKYTPKLATKIRQKLEQLTWKGILTYNPQTMMYTPTHKTATSIIKAE
;
A
#
# COMPACT_ATOMS: atom_id res chain seq x y z
N MET A 1 -15.25 -25.77 35.02
CA MET A 1 -16.03 -24.66 35.63
C MET A 1 -15.44 -23.27 35.32
N ALA A 2 -14.16 -22.98 35.59
CA ALA A 2 -13.59 -21.64 35.36
C ALA A 2 -13.70 -21.14 33.90
N LEU A 3 -13.45 -22.01 32.92
CA LEU A 3 -13.51 -21.68 31.49
C LEU A 3 -14.93 -21.29 31.05
N GLN A 4 -15.95 -22.04 31.48
CA GLN A 4 -17.36 -21.72 31.22
C GLN A 4 -17.79 -20.38 31.85
N THR A 5 -17.27 -20.05 33.04
CA THR A 5 -17.53 -18.76 33.70
C THR A 5 -16.89 -17.59 32.95
N ILE A 6 -15.68 -17.79 32.40
CA ILE A 6 -14.99 -16.79 31.57
C ILE A 6 -15.74 -16.60 30.25
N THR A 7 -16.12 -17.68 29.56
CA THR A 7 -16.90 -17.60 28.31
C THR A 7 -18.20 -16.85 28.50
N ARG A 8 -18.96 -17.13 29.58
CA ARG A 8 -20.20 -16.40 29.90
C ARG A 8 -19.96 -14.90 30.14
N LYS A 9 -18.88 -14.53 30.83
CA LYS A 9 -18.52 -13.13 31.06
C LYS A 9 -18.13 -12.41 29.77
N LEU A 10 -17.41 -13.08 28.88
CA LEU A 10 -17.02 -12.55 27.57
C LEU A 10 -18.25 -12.31 26.69
N VAL A 11 -19.13 -13.31 26.56
CA VAL A 11 -20.39 -13.20 25.79
C VAL A 11 -21.27 -12.07 26.34
N LYS A 12 -21.36 -11.92 27.66
CA LYS A 12 -22.12 -10.82 28.26
C LYS A 12 -21.54 -9.44 27.88
N LYS A 13 -20.22 -9.28 27.93
CA LYS A 13 -19.56 -8.03 27.52
C LYS A 13 -19.72 -7.76 26.03
N GLU A 14 -19.62 -8.79 25.20
CA GLU A 14 -19.81 -8.68 23.76
C GLU A 14 -21.23 -8.21 23.43
N ASN A 15 -22.24 -8.79 24.08
CA ASN A 15 -23.63 -8.35 23.95
C ASN A 15 -23.85 -6.91 24.43
N GLU A 16 -23.20 -6.48 25.52
CA GLU A 16 -23.25 -5.08 25.98
C GLU A 16 -22.64 -4.12 24.94
N ILE A 17 -21.48 -4.48 24.37
CA ILE A 17 -20.81 -3.67 23.33
C ILE A 17 -21.68 -3.59 22.08
N PHE A 18 -22.24 -4.70 21.65
CA PHE A 18 -23.14 -4.75 20.50
C PHE A 18 -24.39 -3.90 20.73
N ASN A 19 -25.10 -4.10 21.84
CA ASN A 19 -26.34 -3.38 22.11
C ASN A 19 -26.12 -1.86 22.27
N LYS A 20 -24.95 -1.45 22.78
CA LYS A 20 -24.66 -0.04 23.07
C LYS A 20 -24.03 0.69 21.90
N TYR A 21 -23.21 0.02 21.08
CA TYR A 21 -22.40 0.66 20.04
C TYR A 21 -22.60 0.07 18.64
N GLY A 22 -23.36 -1.02 18.51
CA GLY A 22 -23.55 -1.75 17.26
C GLY A 22 -22.27 -2.46 16.78
N LEU A 23 -21.27 -2.64 17.64
CA LEU A 23 -19.96 -3.16 17.23
C LEU A 23 -19.89 -4.69 17.34
N VAL A 24 -19.38 -5.32 16.29
CA VAL A 24 -19.13 -6.76 16.21
C VAL A 24 -17.70 -7.00 15.79
N PHE A 25 -17.04 -7.94 16.45
CA PHE A 25 -15.73 -8.43 16.05
C PHE A 25 -15.90 -9.70 15.21
N LEU A 26 -15.26 -9.73 14.04
CA LEU A 26 -15.22 -10.90 13.17
C LEU A 26 -13.76 -11.30 12.94
N PRO A 27 -13.37 -12.54 13.28
CA PRO A 27 -11.99 -13.00 13.07
C PRO A 27 -11.65 -13.07 11.57
N GLU A 28 -12.64 -13.38 10.74
CA GLU A 28 -12.53 -13.45 9.29
C GLU A 28 -13.87 -13.07 8.67
N ALA A 29 -13.83 -12.26 7.62
CA ALA A 29 -15.02 -11.87 6.87
C ALA A 29 -14.64 -11.55 5.41
N VAL A 30 -15.62 -11.64 4.53
CA VAL A 30 -15.54 -11.17 3.14
C VAL A 30 -16.14 -9.77 3.08
N ALA A 31 -15.34 -8.77 2.74
CA ALA A 31 -15.82 -7.42 2.47
C ALA A 31 -16.04 -7.24 0.96
N GLU A 32 -17.24 -6.81 0.57
CA GLU A 32 -17.52 -6.30 -0.78
C GLU A 32 -17.57 -4.78 -0.72
N MET A 33 -16.86 -4.13 -1.64
CA MET A 33 -16.96 -2.69 -1.79
C MET A 33 -16.82 -2.26 -3.24
N PHE A 34 -17.41 -1.13 -3.57
CA PHE A 34 -17.07 -0.45 -4.82
C PHE A 34 -15.58 -0.14 -4.81
N ASP A 35 -14.92 -0.29 -5.95
CA ASP A 35 -13.54 0.16 -6.10
C ASP A 35 -13.48 1.66 -5.71
N PRO A 36 -12.93 2.01 -4.53
CA PRO A 36 -12.99 3.38 -4.00
C PRO A 36 -12.16 4.36 -4.84
N TYR A 37 -11.47 3.83 -5.84
CA TYR A 37 -10.51 4.50 -6.68
C TYR A 37 -10.87 4.37 -8.18
N SER A 38 -11.99 3.74 -8.53
CA SER A 38 -12.46 3.70 -9.92
C SER A 38 -12.95 5.09 -10.38
N ILE A 39 -12.50 5.52 -11.56
CA ILE A 39 -13.01 6.72 -12.26
C ILE A 39 -14.22 6.43 -13.15
N ALA A 40 -14.61 5.15 -13.27
CA ALA A 40 -15.78 4.78 -14.06
C ALA A 40 -17.06 5.27 -13.37
N PRO A 41 -18.06 5.73 -14.13
CA PRO A 41 -19.34 6.20 -13.57
C PRO A 41 -20.08 5.11 -12.78
N ASN A 42 -19.81 3.84 -13.07
CA ASN A 42 -20.22 2.69 -12.27
C ASN A 42 -18.98 1.88 -11.89
N PRO A 43 -18.40 2.11 -10.69
CA PRO A 43 -17.25 1.34 -10.21
C PRO A 43 -17.55 -0.16 -10.17
N PRO A 44 -16.62 -1.02 -10.64
CA PRO A 44 -16.74 -2.44 -10.39
C PRO A 44 -16.63 -2.70 -8.89
N LYS A 45 -17.30 -3.77 -8.43
CA LYS A 45 -17.17 -4.24 -7.05
C LYS A 45 -15.90 -5.06 -6.89
N THR A 46 -15.25 -4.90 -5.76
CA THR A 46 -14.05 -5.62 -5.35
C THR A 46 -14.35 -6.43 -4.10
N TYR A 47 -13.70 -7.59 -3.98
CA TYR A 47 -13.90 -8.53 -2.88
C TYR A 47 -12.61 -8.71 -2.10
N TRP A 48 -12.72 -8.73 -0.79
CA TRP A 48 -11.58 -8.73 0.12
C TRP A 48 -11.80 -9.73 1.24
N LEU A 49 -10.79 -10.52 1.52
CA LEU A 49 -10.72 -11.29 2.75
C LEU A 49 -10.12 -10.40 3.83
N VAL A 50 -10.93 -10.03 4.82
CA VAL A 50 -10.50 -9.22 5.96
C VAL A 50 -10.39 -10.07 7.22
N LYS A 51 -9.31 -9.86 7.98
CA LYS A 51 -9.03 -10.59 9.22
C LYS A 51 -8.99 -9.65 10.41
N ASN A 52 -9.50 -10.14 11.54
CA ASN A 52 -9.66 -9.40 12.80
C ASN A 52 -10.35 -8.04 12.59
N VAL A 53 -11.51 -8.07 11.94
CA VAL A 53 -12.27 -6.86 11.58
C VAL A 53 -13.24 -6.49 12.69
N VAL A 54 -13.39 -5.19 12.94
CA VAL A 54 -14.46 -4.63 13.76
C VAL A 54 -15.43 -3.92 12.83
N VAL A 55 -16.68 -4.35 12.87
CA VAL A 55 -17.77 -3.82 12.06
C VAL A 55 -18.76 -3.12 12.96
N ARG A 56 -19.18 -1.92 12.56
CA ARG A 56 -20.33 -1.24 13.15
C ARG A 56 -21.57 -1.52 12.31
N LEU A 57 -22.60 -1.99 12.97
CA LEU A 57 -23.94 -2.22 12.44
C LEU A 57 -24.83 -1.05 12.86
N TYR A 58 -25.38 -0.36 11.87
CA TYR A 58 -26.36 0.69 12.10
C TYR A 58 -27.79 0.11 12.06
N PRO A 59 -28.76 0.78 12.71
CA PRO A 59 -30.16 0.33 12.73
C PRO A 59 -30.82 0.22 11.34
N ASP A 60 -30.28 0.93 10.34
CA ASP A 60 -30.74 0.93 8.95
C ASP A 60 -30.07 -0.18 8.11
N ALA A 61 -29.47 -1.17 8.77
CA ALA A 61 -28.71 -2.27 8.16
C ALA A 61 -27.46 -1.85 7.38
N ARG A 62 -27.03 -0.57 7.48
CA ARG A 62 -25.71 -0.18 6.99
C ARG A 62 -24.62 -0.80 7.85
N MET A 63 -23.56 -1.24 7.18
CA MET A 63 -22.36 -1.77 7.81
C MET A 63 -21.20 -0.85 7.49
N GLU A 64 -20.41 -0.52 8.51
CA GLU A 64 -19.17 0.22 8.35
C GLU A 64 -18.03 -0.57 9.00
N ILE A 65 -16.89 -0.59 8.33
CA ILE A 65 -15.69 -1.21 8.88
C ILE A 65 -14.93 -0.15 9.66
N GLU A 66 -14.86 -0.33 10.98
CA GLU A 66 -14.17 0.58 11.91
C GLU A 66 -12.67 0.31 11.96
N LYS A 67 -12.31 -0.97 11.89
CA LYS A 67 -10.93 -1.40 12.00
C LYS A 67 -10.72 -2.70 11.25
N VAL A 68 -9.64 -2.76 10.47
CA VAL A 68 -9.12 -3.97 9.85
C VAL A 68 -7.67 -4.11 10.29
N GLU A 69 -7.27 -5.34 10.63
CA GLU A 69 -5.86 -5.61 10.91
C GLU A 69 -5.12 -6.10 9.67
N ARG A 70 -5.78 -6.93 8.85
CA ARG A 70 -5.24 -7.41 7.57
C ARG A 70 -6.35 -7.53 6.54
N SER A 71 -6.05 -7.17 5.30
CA SER A 71 -6.89 -7.33 4.13
C SER A 71 -6.10 -8.04 3.04
N GLU A 72 -6.77 -8.90 2.28
CA GLU A 72 -6.22 -9.57 1.11
C GLU A 72 -7.25 -9.51 -0.02
N TYR A 73 -6.81 -9.12 -1.20
CA TYR A 73 -7.69 -9.10 -2.37
C TYR A 73 -8.03 -10.53 -2.79
N ILE A 74 -9.31 -10.80 -3.06
CA ILE A 74 -9.79 -12.10 -3.54
C ILE A 74 -10.68 -11.92 -4.77
N SER A 75 -10.72 -12.95 -5.61
CA SER A 75 -11.66 -13.00 -6.73
C SER A 75 -13.10 -13.18 -6.26
N LYS A 76 -14.06 -12.78 -7.10
CA LYS A 76 -15.50 -12.98 -6.83
C LYS A 76 -15.83 -14.46 -6.55
N THR A 77 -15.25 -15.38 -7.33
CA THR A 77 -15.47 -16.83 -7.14
C THR A 77 -14.97 -17.31 -5.79
N GLN A 78 -13.80 -16.84 -5.34
CA GLN A 78 -13.30 -17.15 -4.00
C GLN A 78 -14.19 -16.58 -2.90
N ALA A 79 -14.68 -15.35 -3.07
CA ALA A 79 -15.61 -14.71 -2.15
C ALA A 79 -16.92 -15.50 -2.01
N GLU A 80 -17.49 -15.98 -3.11
CA GLU A 80 -18.69 -16.81 -3.12
C GLU A 80 -18.47 -18.13 -2.38
N VAL A 81 -17.36 -18.83 -2.65
CA VAL A 81 -17.01 -20.09 -1.97
C VAL A 81 -16.83 -19.89 -0.47
N LEU A 82 -16.10 -18.85 -0.05
CA LEU A 82 -15.89 -18.54 1.37
C LEU A 82 -17.20 -18.22 2.08
N THR A 83 -18.06 -17.43 1.42
CA THR A 83 -19.38 -17.08 1.97
C THR A 83 -20.28 -18.32 2.10
N GLN A 84 -20.26 -19.23 1.12
CA GLN A 84 -20.97 -20.52 1.18
C GLN A 84 -20.45 -21.42 2.31
N ASN A 85 -19.16 -21.34 2.62
CA ASN A 85 -18.53 -22.07 3.73
C ASN A 85 -18.76 -21.42 5.11
N GLY A 86 -19.56 -20.34 5.19
CA GLY A 86 -19.96 -19.70 6.44
C GLY A 86 -19.12 -18.48 6.85
N THR A 87 -18.21 -18.01 6.00
CA THR A 87 -17.51 -16.73 6.25
C THR A 87 -18.50 -15.56 6.13
N PRO A 88 -18.61 -14.69 7.14
CA PRO A 88 -19.52 -13.54 7.12
C PRO A 88 -19.25 -12.62 5.93
N TYR A 89 -20.32 -12.13 5.31
CA TYR A 89 -20.27 -11.21 4.18
C TYR A 89 -20.66 -9.80 4.59
N ILE A 90 -19.83 -8.81 4.27
CA ILE A 90 -19.97 -7.42 4.67
C ILE A 90 -20.02 -6.54 3.41
N PRO A 91 -21.21 -6.12 2.97
CA PRO A 91 -21.34 -5.13 1.90
C PRO A 91 -21.10 -3.73 2.46
N VAL A 92 -19.99 -3.10 2.11
CA VAL A 92 -19.68 -1.72 2.50
C VAL A 92 -19.51 -0.83 1.29
N SER A 93 -20.01 0.40 1.38
CA SER A 93 -20.04 1.32 0.24
C SER A 93 -18.63 1.84 -0.11
N PHE A 94 -17.86 2.25 0.90
CA PHE A 94 -16.53 2.85 0.73
C PHE A 94 -15.68 2.61 1.97
N VAL A 95 -14.65 1.77 1.85
CA VAL A 95 -13.62 1.62 2.88
C VAL A 95 -12.27 1.56 2.16
N ASN A 96 -11.26 2.28 2.65
CA ASN A 96 -9.92 2.14 2.08
C ASN A 96 -9.25 0.88 2.65
N LEU A 97 -9.40 -0.25 1.96
CA LEU A 97 -8.81 -1.54 2.37
C LEU A 97 -7.44 -1.83 1.75
N TYR A 98 -6.91 -0.91 0.95
CA TYR A 98 -5.57 -1.04 0.37
C TYR A 98 -4.52 -0.62 1.40
N ASP A 99 -3.50 -1.46 1.60
CA ASP A 99 -2.38 -1.11 2.48
C ASP A 99 -1.50 -0.01 1.87
N THR A 100 -1.45 0.06 0.52
CA THR A 100 -0.68 1.06 -0.21
C THR A 100 -1.41 1.62 -1.44
N LYS A 101 -1.09 2.86 -1.82
CA LYS A 101 -1.57 3.49 -3.07
C LYS A 101 -1.17 2.67 -4.31
N LEU A 102 -0.03 1.99 -4.26
CA LEU A 102 0.47 1.13 -5.33
C LEU A 102 -0.45 -0.06 -5.60
N GLU A 103 -0.91 -0.75 -4.56
CA GLU A 103 -1.84 -1.87 -4.69
C GLU A 103 -3.16 -1.43 -5.30
N ALA A 104 -3.60 -0.21 -4.97
CA ALA A 104 -4.77 0.40 -5.61
C ALA A 104 -4.51 0.66 -7.12
N ASP A 105 -3.34 1.18 -7.49
CA ASP A 105 -3.01 1.47 -8.89
C ASP A 105 -2.78 0.23 -9.76
N LEU A 106 -2.27 -0.87 -9.18
CA LEU A 106 -2.08 -2.14 -9.88
C LEU A 106 -3.41 -2.85 -10.17
N ASN A 107 -4.35 -2.81 -9.23
CA ASN A 107 -5.66 -3.45 -9.38
C ASN A 107 -6.62 -2.68 -10.30
N ARG A 108 -6.35 -1.39 -10.57
CA ARG A 108 -7.10 -0.56 -11.54
C ARG A 108 -6.89 -0.95 -13.01
N LYS A 109 -5.84 -1.71 -13.34
CA LYS A 109 -5.53 -2.10 -14.72
C LYS A 109 -5.81 -3.59 -14.93
N PRO A 110 -6.60 -3.99 -15.94
CA PRO A 110 -6.69 -5.39 -16.31
C PRO A 110 -5.30 -5.86 -16.78
N ILE A 111 -4.68 -6.76 -16.01
CA ILE A 111 -3.40 -7.36 -16.37
C ILE A 111 -3.70 -8.52 -17.32
N THR A 112 -3.89 -8.23 -18.61
CA THR A 112 -4.05 -9.24 -19.66
C THR A 112 -2.73 -9.85 -20.11
N GLU A 113 -1.61 -9.14 -19.90
CA GLU A 113 -0.25 -9.63 -20.08
C GLU A 113 0.63 -9.05 -18.97
N MET A 114 1.62 -9.82 -18.51
CA MET A 114 2.57 -9.40 -17.47
C MET A 114 3.41 -8.25 -18.04
N PRO A 115 3.19 -6.98 -17.65
CA PRO A 115 3.76 -5.85 -18.35
C PRO A 115 5.24 -5.75 -18.00
N GLU A 116 6.15 -5.55 -18.95
CA GLU A 116 7.58 -5.39 -18.63
C GLU A 116 7.87 -4.15 -17.76
N LYS A 117 6.97 -3.15 -17.81
CA LYS A 117 7.08 -1.86 -17.11
C LYS A 117 5.70 -1.38 -16.65
N LEU A 118 5.62 -0.96 -15.39
CA LEU A 118 4.47 -0.34 -14.75
C LEU A 118 4.63 1.18 -14.77
N VAL A 119 3.70 1.88 -15.40
CA VAL A 119 3.66 3.35 -15.36
C VAL A 119 2.68 3.81 -14.28
N ILE A 120 3.21 4.50 -13.27
CA ILE A 120 2.46 5.03 -12.11
C ILE A 120 2.74 6.52 -11.98
N GLU A 121 1.76 7.35 -12.33
CA GLU A 121 1.82 8.83 -12.22
C GLU A 121 3.17 9.46 -12.63
N GLY A 122 3.79 8.93 -13.71
CA GLY A 122 5.05 9.42 -14.28
C GLY A 122 6.32 8.65 -13.88
N ALA A 123 6.24 7.71 -12.94
CA ALA A 123 7.31 6.76 -12.65
C ALA A 123 7.17 5.51 -13.52
N ILE A 124 8.28 5.06 -14.10
CA ILE A 124 8.37 3.83 -14.89
C ILE A 124 9.06 2.77 -14.03
N ILE A 125 8.32 1.76 -13.59
CA ILE A 125 8.81 0.69 -12.72
C ILE A 125 8.94 -0.60 -13.53
N PRO A 126 10.15 -1.17 -13.72
CA PRO A 126 10.28 -2.47 -14.36
C PRO A 126 9.58 -3.55 -13.53
N TYR A 127 8.88 -4.46 -14.20
CA TYR A 127 8.14 -5.52 -13.51
C TYR A 127 9.10 -6.53 -12.90
N GLY A 128 8.89 -6.84 -11.62
CA GLY A 128 9.81 -7.64 -10.80
C GLY A 128 10.99 -6.86 -10.20
N ALA A 129 11.13 -5.55 -10.47
CA ALA A 129 12.15 -4.73 -9.82
C ALA A 129 11.81 -4.46 -8.34
N ASN A 130 12.84 -4.19 -7.54
CA ASN A 130 12.65 -3.78 -6.16
C ASN A 130 11.97 -2.40 -6.14
N LEU A 131 10.68 -2.39 -5.79
CA LEU A 131 9.84 -1.20 -5.81
C LEU A 131 10.46 0.00 -5.08
N LEU A 132 10.94 -0.20 -3.86
CA LEU A 132 11.49 0.88 -3.04
C LEU A 132 12.74 1.50 -3.70
N GLU A 133 13.60 0.65 -4.25
CA GLU A 133 14.77 1.07 -5.02
C GLU A 133 14.37 1.90 -6.23
N THR A 134 13.40 1.44 -7.02
CA THR A 134 12.94 2.15 -8.20
C THR A 134 12.30 3.50 -7.88
N LEU A 135 11.47 3.56 -6.82
CA LEU A 135 10.84 4.81 -6.38
C LEU A 135 11.89 5.81 -5.87
N ILE A 136 12.90 5.35 -5.12
CA ILE A 136 14.02 6.20 -4.66
C ILE A 136 14.75 6.78 -5.87
N LEU A 137 15.13 5.95 -6.85
CA LEU A 137 15.84 6.41 -8.04
C LEU A 137 15.01 7.40 -8.87
N ALA A 138 13.71 7.14 -9.04
CA ALA A 138 12.81 8.04 -9.76
C ALA A 138 12.68 9.41 -9.07
N VAL A 139 12.59 9.43 -7.74
CA VAL A 139 12.56 10.66 -6.95
C VAL A 139 13.89 11.42 -7.05
N ILE A 140 15.02 10.72 -6.92
CA ILE A 140 16.34 11.33 -7.05
C ILE A 140 16.50 11.95 -8.45
N ASP A 141 16.17 11.22 -9.53
CA ASP A 141 16.24 11.75 -10.90
C ASP A 141 15.38 13.00 -11.09
N LYS A 142 14.17 13.01 -10.51
CA LYS A 142 13.27 14.17 -10.57
C LYS A 142 13.83 15.37 -9.80
N ILE A 143 14.39 15.15 -8.61
CA ILE A 143 15.01 16.21 -7.81
C ILE A 143 16.27 16.74 -8.51
N THR A 144 17.09 15.87 -9.09
CA THR A 144 18.35 16.26 -9.74
C THR A 144 18.18 17.09 -11.00
N LYS A 145 16.98 17.09 -11.60
CA LYS A 145 16.62 18.00 -12.69
C LYS A 145 16.47 19.46 -12.25
N ILE A 146 16.27 19.70 -10.95
CA ILE A 146 15.93 21.02 -10.38
C ILE A 146 16.97 21.45 -9.32
N LYS A 147 17.65 20.51 -8.68
CA LYS A 147 18.63 20.71 -7.59
C LYS A 147 19.90 19.89 -7.90
N PRO A 148 21.11 20.31 -7.49
CA PRO A 148 22.34 19.55 -7.76
C PRO A 148 22.43 18.15 -7.10
N GLY A 149 21.50 17.80 -6.21
CA GLY A 149 21.46 16.53 -5.50
C GLY A 149 20.24 16.42 -4.59
N ALA A 150 19.93 15.20 -4.16
CA ALA A 150 18.80 14.93 -3.28
C ALA A 150 19.30 14.53 -1.88
N SER A 151 18.88 15.25 -0.83
CA SER A 151 19.17 14.81 0.55
C SER A 151 18.24 13.65 0.96
N GLU A 152 18.61 12.90 2.00
CA GLU A 152 17.75 11.84 2.55
C GLU A 152 16.34 12.39 2.90
N THR A 153 16.29 13.57 3.51
CA THR A 153 15.05 14.25 3.86
C THR A 153 14.25 14.65 2.63
N ASP A 154 14.90 15.16 1.57
CA ASP A 154 14.22 15.50 0.32
C ASP A 154 13.60 14.26 -0.32
N ILE A 155 14.30 13.12 -0.29
CA ILE A 155 13.84 11.85 -0.85
C ILE A 155 12.64 11.32 -0.06
N ILE A 156 12.73 11.30 1.27
CA ILE A 156 11.63 10.87 2.13
C ILE A 156 10.42 11.77 1.90
N ASN A 157 10.61 13.09 1.95
CA ASN A 157 9.53 14.05 1.76
C ASN A 157 8.88 13.92 0.39
N ALA A 158 9.68 13.79 -0.68
CA ALA A 158 9.16 13.59 -2.02
C ALA A 158 8.40 12.26 -2.15
N LEU A 159 8.78 11.20 -1.44
CA LEU A 159 8.06 9.93 -1.42
C LEU A 159 6.78 9.97 -0.58
N THR A 160 6.74 10.77 0.50
CA THR A 160 5.67 10.67 1.50
C THR A 160 4.71 11.84 1.57
N ILE A 161 5.13 13.04 1.18
CA ILE A 161 4.26 14.23 1.19
C ILE A 161 3.38 14.18 -0.07
N PRO A 162 2.06 14.44 0.04
CA PRO A 162 1.19 14.48 -1.12
C PRO A 162 1.57 15.62 -2.10
N PRO A 163 1.10 15.55 -3.36
CA PRO A 163 1.22 16.66 -4.31
C PRO A 163 0.66 17.98 -3.73
N PRO A 164 1.22 19.16 -4.07
CA PRO A 164 2.19 19.40 -5.14
C PRO A 164 3.67 19.28 -4.72
N THR A 165 3.95 19.18 -3.41
CA THR A 165 5.31 19.21 -2.85
C THR A 165 6.04 17.87 -2.93
N GLY A 166 5.31 16.76 -2.96
CA GLY A 166 5.86 15.42 -3.18
C GLY A 166 4.99 14.58 -4.10
N THR A 167 5.09 13.26 -3.95
CA THR A 167 4.37 12.27 -4.75
C THR A 167 3.24 11.59 -3.99
N GLY A 168 3.33 11.55 -2.66
CA GLY A 168 2.40 10.79 -1.81
C GLY A 168 2.38 9.29 -2.13
N TRP A 169 3.43 8.74 -2.71
CA TRP A 169 3.50 7.33 -3.09
C TRP A 169 3.55 6.39 -1.87
N LEU A 170 4.13 6.85 -0.76
CA LEU A 170 4.29 6.07 0.47
C LEU A 170 3.78 6.83 1.70
N LYS A 171 3.33 6.13 2.74
CA LYS A 171 3.01 6.75 4.02
C LYS A 171 4.26 6.86 4.89
N TYR A 172 4.53 8.05 5.44
CA TYR A 172 5.66 8.21 6.36
C TYR A 172 5.50 7.32 7.60
N THR A 173 6.54 6.55 7.90
CA THR A 173 6.73 5.84 9.17
C THR A 173 8.22 5.83 9.53
N PRO A 174 8.60 5.77 10.83
CA PRO A 174 10.01 5.67 11.23
C PRO A 174 10.72 4.46 10.61
N LYS A 175 10.01 3.33 10.48
CA LYS A 175 10.52 2.12 9.82
C LYS A 175 10.81 2.35 8.33
N LEU A 176 9.95 3.11 7.64
CA LEU A 176 10.17 3.46 6.24
C LEU A 176 11.42 4.33 6.08
N ALA A 177 11.61 5.34 6.94
CA ALA A 177 12.81 6.18 6.91
C ALA A 177 14.09 5.35 7.08
N THR A 178 14.11 4.40 8.03
CA THR A 178 15.24 3.48 8.21
C THR A 178 15.47 2.60 6.97
N LYS A 179 14.40 2.07 6.36
CA LYS A 179 14.50 1.28 5.13
C LYS A 179 15.06 2.11 3.96
N ILE A 180 14.64 3.37 3.83
CA ILE A 180 15.14 4.29 2.81
C ILE A 180 16.63 4.53 3.01
N ARG A 181 17.06 4.84 4.24
CA ARG A 181 18.49 5.04 4.56
C ARG A 181 19.33 3.81 4.22
N GLN A 182 18.93 2.64 4.69
CA GLN A 182 19.61 1.37 4.37
C GLN A 182 19.68 1.12 2.85
N LYS A 183 18.62 1.49 2.12
CA LYS A 183 18.58 1.34 0.67
C LYS A 183 19.50 2.34 -0.03
N LEU A 184 19.60 3.58 0.44
CA LEU A 184 20.52 4.60 -0.08
C LEU A 184 21.98 4.21 0.13
N GLU A 185 22.32 3.69 1.31
CA GLU A 185 23.65 3.12 1.58
C GLU A 185 23.96 1.96 0.62
N GLN A 186 23.00 1.04 0.45
CA GLN A 186 23.14 -0.08 -0.48
C GLN A 186 23.34 0.39 -1.93
N LEU A 187 22.61 1.41 -2.38
CA LEU A 187 22.71 1.97 -3.72
C LEU A 187 24.03 2.72 -3.96
N THR A 188 24.54 3.36 -2.92
CA THR A 188 25.86 4.00 -2.95
C THR A 188 26.96 2.95 -3.04
N TRP A 189 26.86 1.88 -2.26
CA TRP A 189 27.80 0.75 -2.30
C TRP A 189 27.78 0.02 -3.66
N LYS A 190 26.61 -0.14 -4.27
CA LYS A 190 26.45 -0.69 -5.63
C LYS A 190 26.99 0.23 -6.75
N GLY A 191 27.41 1.46 -6.43
CA GLY A 191 27.87 2.45 -7.40
C GLY A 191 26.78 2.96 -8.34
N ILE A 192 25.51 2.88 -7.91
CA ILE A 192 24.35 3.42 -8.64
C ILE A 192 24.12 4.88 -8.25
N LEU A 193 24.38 5.21 -6.98
CA LEU A 193 24.36 6.56 -6.46
C LEU A 193 25.75 6.98 -5.99
N THR A 194 26.04 8.27 -6.11
CA THR A 194 27.18 8.91 -5.49
C THR A 194 26.69 9.74 -4.31
N TYR A 195 27.25 9.51 -3.12
CA TYR A 195 26.96 10.31 -1.93
C TYR A 195 28.08 11.33 -1.71
N ASN A 196 27.71 12.60 -1.55
CA ASN A 196 28.63 13.68 -1.17
C ASN A 196 28.53 13.98 0.34
N PRO A 197 29.56 13.66 1.15
CA PRO A 197 29.53 13.89 2.60
C PRO A 197 29.46 15.36 3.01
N GLN A 198 29.94 16.29 2.18
CA GLN A 198 29.97 17.72 2.49
C GLN A 198 28.59 18.36 2.32
N THR A 199 27.83 17.92 1.32
CA THR A 199 26.49 18.46 1.03
C THR A 199 25.37 17.58 1.56
N MET A 200 25.69 16.36 2.03
CA MET A 200 24.73 15.33 2.46
C MET A 200 23.71 14.97 1.36
N MET A 201 24.16 14.98 0.09
CA MET A 201 23.31 14.75 -1.07
C MET A 201 23.72 13.49 -1.84
N TYR A 202 22.70 12.84 -2.38
CA TYR A 202 22.81 11.72 -3.31
C TYR A 202 22.61 12.23 -4.74
N THR A 203 23.43 11.75 -5.67
CA THR A 203 23.28 11.96 -7.11
C THR A 203 23.34 10.64 -7.87
N PRO A 204 22.65 10.50 -9.01
CA PRO A 204 22.81 9.35 -9.89
C PRO A 204 24.26 9.28 -10.40
N THR A 205 24.88 8.11 -10.32
CA THR A 205 26.19 7.88 -10.95
C THR A 205 25.95 7.71 -12.45
N HIS A 206 26.17 8.77 -13.24
CA HIS A 206 26.23 8.64 -14.70
C HIS A 206 27.45 7.80 -15.05
N LYS A 207 27.27 6.52 -15.38
CA LYS A 207 28.29 5.78 -16.10
C LYS A 207 28.37 6.36 -17.51
N THR A 208 29.34 7.24 -17.76
CA THR A 208 29.81 7.50 -19.12
C THR A 208 30.39 6.19 -19.63
N ALA A 209 29.60 5.40 -20.35
CA ALA A 209 30.13 4.32 -21.16
C ALA A 209 30.81 4.94 -22.39
N THR A 210 31.99 5.53 -22.18
CA THR A 210 32.90 5.90 -23.27
C THR A 210 33.97 4.80 -23.36
N SER A 211 33.56 3.64 -23.84
CA SER A 211 34.49 2.77 -24.56
C SER A 211 34.73 3.41 -25.93
N ILE A 212 35.61 4.41 -25.97
CA ILE A 212 36.28 4.82 -27.21
C ILE A 212 37.19 3.65 -27.56
N ILE A 213 36.71 2.75 -28.42
CA ILE A 213 37.58 1.83 -29.13
C ILE A 213 38.35 2.72 -30.11
N LYS A 214 39.62 3.00 -29.80
CA LYS A 214 40.55 3.51 -30.80
C LYS A 214 40.67 2.43 -31.88
N ALA A 215 40.19 2.72 -33.07
CA ALA A 215 40.62 2.01 -34.26
C ALA A 215 42.07 2.44 -34.54
N GLU A 216 43.01 1.50 -34.42
CA GLU A 216 44.29 1.55 -35.12
C GLU A 216 44.10 1.03 -36.55
#